data_AF-A0A1G8C2A0-F1
#
_entry.id   AF-A0A1G8C2A0-F1
#
_cell.length_a   1.000
_cell.length_b   1.000
_cell.length_c   1.000
_cell.angle_alpha   90.00
_cell.angle_beta   90.00
_cell.angle_gamma   90.00
#
_symmetry.space_group_name_H-M   'P 1'
#
loop_
_entity.id
_entity.type
_entity.pdbx_description
1 polymer ?
#
loop_
_entity_poly.entity_id
_entity_poly.type
_entity_poly.pdbx_seq_one_letter_code
_entity_poly.pdbx_strand_id
1 'polypeptide(L)' 'MFILAVIIPFYLLAFVAMCYMDSAFKAIMFLIMLLVATFVLFLFINYPMQSALAVICIMALFALKFKD' A
#
# COMPACT_ATOMS: atom_id res chain seq x y z
N MET A 1 9.17 -14.00 7.49
CA MET A 1 10.52 -14.15 6.87
C MET A 1 10.51 -13.75 5.39
N PHE A 2 9.62 -14.32 4.57
CA PHE A 2 9.48 -13.93 3.15
C PHE A 2 9.17 -12.44 2.93
N ILE A 3 8.21 -11.88 3.67
CA ILE A 3 7.84 -10.45 3.56
C ILE A 3 9.03 -9.53 3.85
N LEU A 4 9.81 -9.80 4.90
CA LEU A 4 10.99 -9.01 5.25
C LEU A 4 12.05 -9.04 4.13
N ALA A 5 12.25 -10.20 3.50
CA ALA A 5 13.18 -10.34 2.39
C ALA A 5 12.78 -9.52 1.14
N VAL A 6 11.48 -9.23 0.97
CA VAL A 6 10.98 -8.38 -0.13
C VAL A 6 10.93 -6.91 0.28
N ILE A 7 10.53 -6.59 1.52
CA ILE A 7 10.40 -5.21 1.99
C ILE A 7 11.75 -4.48 2.02
N ILE A 8 12.81 -5.14 2.52
CA ILE A 8 14.13 -4.52 2.68
C ILE A 8 14.69 -3.96 1.35
N PRO A 9 14.78 -4.72 0.25
CA PRO A 9 15.28 -4.19 -1.02
C PRO A 9 14.38 -3.09 -1.59
N PHE A 10 13.05 -3.19 -1.42
CA PHE A 10 12.11 -2.14 -1.87
C PHE A 10 12.33 -0.82 -1.14
N TYR A 11 12.52 -0.84 0.18
CA TYR A 11 12.79 0.38 0.95
C TYR A 11 14.18 0.96 0.64
N LEU A 12 15.18 0.11 0.40
CA LEU A 12 16.50 0.55 -0.06
C LEU A 12 16.41 1.28 -1.42
N LEU A 13 15.69 0.67 -2.38
CA LEU A 13 15.47 1.27 -3.69
C LEU A 13 14.66 2.56 -3.59
N ALA A 14 13.69 2.61 -2.68
CA ALA A 14 12.92 3.81 -2.40
C ALA A 14 13.79 4.94 -1.82
N PHE A 15 14.71 4.61 -0.91
CA PHE A 15 15.68 5.57 -0.38
C PHE A 15 16.59 6.14 -1.47
N VAL A 16 17.11 5.28 -2.34
CA VAL A 16 17.90 5.71 -3.49
C VAL A 16 17.06 6.60 -4.41
N ALA A 17 15.82 6.19 -4.73
CA ALA A 17 14.92 6.96 -5.59
C ALA A 17 14.60 8.36 -5.03
N MET A 18 14.47 8.51 -3.71
CA MET A 18 14.26 9.82 -3.08
C MET A 18 15.42 10.80 -3.34
N CYS A 19 16.67 10.31 -3.41
CA CYS A 19 17.84 11.14 -3.71
C CYS A 19 17.85 11.67 -5.16
N TYR A 20 17.06 11.06 -6.05
CA TYR A 20 16.91 11.47 -7.45
C TYR A 20 15.63 12.28 -7.71
N MET A 21 14.85 12.62 -6.68
CA MET A 21 13.63 13.41 -6.84
C MET A 21 13.90 14.91 -6.71
N ASP A 22 13.29 15.70 -7.59
CA ASP A 22 13.48 17.17 -7.65
C ASP A 22 13.03 17.94 -6.41
N SER A 23 12.21 17.33 -5.55
CA SER A 23 11.72 17.99 -4.33
C SER A 23 11.51 17.04 -3.16
N ALA A 24 11.82 17.55 -1.96
CA ALA A 24 11.58 16.84 -0.71
C ALA A 24 10.11 16.47 -0.50
N PHE A 25 9.19 17.32 -0.99
CA PHE A 25 7.76 17.03 -0.92
C PHE A 25 7.36 15.79 -1.72
N LYS A 26 7.89 15.63 -2.95
CA LYS A 26 7.66 14.42 -3.77
C LYS A 26 8.25 13.17 -3.10
N ALA A 27 9.45 13.30 -2.52
CA ALA A 27 10.10 12.20 -1.79
C ALA A 27 9.27 11.73 -0.58
N ILE A 28 8.73 12.67 0.21
CA ILE A 28 7.86 12.34 1.34
C ILE A 28 6.55 11.70 0.87
N MET A 29 5.90 12.24 -0.17
CA MET A 29 4.67 11.63 -0.73
C MET A 29 4.93 10.22 -1.24
N PHE A 30 6.07 9.99 -1.89
CA PHE A 30 6.47 8.66 -2.35
C PHE A 30 6.69 7.69 -1.18
N LEU A 31 7.35 8.13 -0.10
CA LEU A 31 7.57 7.31 1.09
C LEU A 31 6.24 6.96 1.79
N ILE A 32 5.31 7.92 1.89
CA ILE A 32 3.97 7.67 2.43
C ILE A 32 3.21 6.65 1.57
N MET A 33 3.25 6.78 0.24
CA MET A 33 2.62 5.81 -0.66
C MET A 33 3.23 4.41 -0.50
N LEU A 34 4.56 4.33 -0.38
CA LEU A 34 5.26 3.08 -0.16
C LEU A 34 4.81 2.41 1.15
N LEU A 35 4.70 3.20 2.24
CA LEU A 35 4.24 2.73 3.55
C LEU A 35 2.82 2.15 3.47
N VAL A 36 1.90 2.88 2.82
CA VAL A 36 0.52 2.43 2.61
C VAL A 36 0.51 1.13 1.81
N ALA A 37 1.28 1.03 0.73
CA ALA A 37 1.36 -0.19 -0.08
C ALA A 37 1.86 -1.39 0.73
N THR A 38 2.93 -1.23 1.54
CA THR A 38 3.39 -2.29 2.43
C THR A 38 2.39 -2.66 3.51
N PHE A 39 1.65 -1.69 4.05
CA PHE A 39 0.63 -1.94 5.05
C PHE A 39 -0.55 -2.74 4.47
N VAL A 40 -0.97 -2.40 3.26
CA VAL A 40 -1.99 -3.16 2.52
C VAL A 40 -1.51 -4.58 2.25
N LEU A 41 -0.28 -4.76 1.74
CA LEU A 41 0.28 -6.10 1.53
C LEU A 41 0.37 -6.91 2.83
N PHE A 42 0.75 -6.26 3.93
CA PHE A 42 0.78 -6.89 5.26
C PHE A 42 -0.60 -7.37 5.70
N LEU A 43 -1.65 -6.54 5.52
CA LEU A 43 -3.03 -6.90 5.83
C LEU A 43 -3.49 -8.10 5.00
N PHE A 44 -3.27 -8.10 3.69
CA PHE A 44 -3.68 -9.21 2.83
C PHE A 44 -2.97 -10.53 3.15
N ILE A 45 -1.69 -10.48 3.56
CA ILE A 45 -0.92 -11.70 3.85
C ILE A 45 -1.24 -12.25 5.25
N ASN A 46 -1.36 -11.40 6.27
CA ASN A 46 -1.57 -11.86 7.66
C ASN A 46 -3.06 -12.01 8.01
N TYR A 47 -3.94 -11.24 7.37
CA TYR A 47 -5.37 -11.18 7.63
C TYR A 47 -6.17 -11.30 6.34
N PRO A 48 -6.01 -12.40 5.58
CA PRO A 48 -6.58 -12.54 4.23
C PRO A 48 -8.11 -12.45 4.22
N MET A 49 -8.77 -13.04 5.22
CA MET A 49 -10.24 -13.06 5.29
C MET A 49 -10.82 -11.67 5.61
N GLN A 50 -10.25 -10.96 6.60
CA GLN A 50 -10.72 -9.60 6.93
C GLN A 50 -10.42 -8.61 5.80
N SER A 51 -9.27 -8.75 5.14
CA SER A 51 -8.88 -7.88 4.02
C SER A 51 -9.76 -8.10 2.79
N ALA A 52 -10.05 -9.36 2.45
CA ALA A 52 -10.97 -9.69 1.37
C ALA A 52 -12.39 -9.18 1.66
N LEU A 53 -12.89 -9.34 2.89
CA LEU A 53 -14.20 -8.80 3.30
C LEU A 53 -14.25 -7.27 3.24
N ALA A 54 -13.20 -6.57 3.67
CA ALA A 54 -13.13 -5.11 3.55
C ALA A 54 -13.23 -4.65 2.10
N VAL A 55 -12.53 -5.33 1.19
CA VAL A 55 -12.55 -5.03 -0.24
C VAL A 55 -13.90 -5.36 -0.86
N ILE A 56 -14.51 -6.49 -0.50
CA ILE A 56 -15.87 -6.86 -0.92
C ILE A 56 -16.91 -5.85 -0.40
N CYS A 57 -16.79 -5.39 0.84
CA CYS A 57 -17.66 -4.33 1.39
C CYS A 57 -17.50 -3.02 0.63
N ILE A 58 -16.28 -2.60 0.31
CA ILE A 58 -16.05 -1.40 -0.51
C ILE A 58 -16.67 -1.58 -1.90
N MET A 59 -16.44 -2.71 -2.56
CA MET A 59 -17.07 -3.01 -3.85
C MET A 59 -18.60 -3.02 -3.75
N ALA A 60 -19.16 -3.57 -2.68
CA ALA A 60 -20.60 -3.59 -2.43
C ALA A 60 -21.16 -2.19 -2.21
N LEU A 61 -20.45 -1.29 -1.50
CA LEU A 61 -20.86 0.11 -1.34
C LEU A 61 -20.90 0.86 -2.68
N PHE A 62 -19.98 0.57 -3.61
CA PHE A 62 -19.97 1.15 -4.95
C PHE A 62 -20.96 0.48 -5.92
N ALA A 63 -21.23 -0.82 -5.75
CA ALA A 63 -22.21 -1.57 -6.55
C ALA A 63 -23.65 -1.30 -6.11
N LEU A 64 -23.89 -1.11 -4.81
CA LEU A 64 -25.11 -0.54 -4.23
C LEU A 64 -25.09 0.98 -4.39
N LYS A 65 -24.76 1.46 -5.59
CA LYS A 65 -25.12 2.81 -6.00
C LYS A 65 -26.63 2.90 -5.78
N PHE A 66 -27.06 3.60 -4.73
CA PHE A 66 -28.46 3.89 -4.48
C PHE A 66 -29.00 4.48 -5.79
N LYS A 67 -29.86 3.70 -6.46
CA LYS A 67 -30.57 4.12 -7.65
C LYS A 67 -31.73 4.97 -7.16
N ASP A 68 -31.40 6.18 -6.72
CA ASP A 68 -32.33 7.29 -6.49
C ASP A 68 -31.75 8.53 -7.18
#